data_AF-A0A9P0JSS3-F1
#
_entry.id   AF-A0A9P0JSS3-F1
#
_cell.length_a   1.000
_cell.length_b   1.000
_cell.length_c   1.000
_cell.angle_alpha   90.00
_cell.angle_beta   90.00
_cell.angle_gamma   90.00
#
_symmetry.space_group_name_H-M   'P 1'
#
loop_
_entity.id
_entity.type
_entity.pdbx_description
1 polymer ?
#
loop_
_entity_poly.entity_id
_entity_poly.type
_entity_poly.pdbx_seq_one_letter_code
_entity_poly.pdbx_strand_id
1 'polypeptide(L)'
;MMLKESLEELRLNYVDLYLLHFPVGTNYVERCLVTPPTMLKLENSDHVELCKKMEEQVDAGRTKAIRLSNFNKKQIVTILKSCRIKPACLQIEIQVAIQQRELVDFCHKNDFVVVAYSPLASPGYNNFLHTIGHEGKELPKMLQNPVIKQIAEIIT
;
A
#
# COMPACT_ATOMS: atom_id res chain seq x y z
N MET A 1 -12.43 -3.64 4.93
CA MET A 1 -12.67 -5.10 4.93
C MET A 1 -11.62 -5.77 5.79
N MET A 2 -12.05 -6.55 6.77
CA MET A 2 -11.16 -7.24 7.71
C MET A 2 -10.66 -8.57 7.13
N LEU A 3 -9.51 -9.09 7.58
CA LEU A 3 -8.88 -10.29 7.01
C LEU A 3 -9.81 -11.52 6.95
N LYS A 4 -10.63 -11.75 7.98
CA LYS A 4 -11.55 -12.89 8.00
C LYS A 4 -12.56 -12.85 6.86
N GLU A 5 -13.18 -11.69 6.64
CA GLU A 5 -14.11 -11.46 5.53
C GLU A 5 -13.40 -11.67 4.19
N SER A 6 -12.19 -11.13 4.02
CA SER A 6 -11.40 -11.33 2.81
C SER A 6 -11.07 -12.79 2.55
N LEU A 7 -10.77 -13.57 3.59
CA LEU A 7 -10.50 -15.01 3.46
C LEU A 7 -11.76 -15.79 3.04
N GLU A 8 -12.93 -15.44 3.58
CA GLU A 8 -14.21 -16.01 3.18
C GLU A 8 -14.52 -15.71 1.71
N GLU A 9 -14.36 -14.45 1.28
CA GLU A 9 -14.59 -14.04 -0.12
C GLU A 9 -13.62 -14.72 -1.09
N LEU A 10 -12.33 -14.82 -0.72
CA LEU A 10 -11.31 -15.49 -1.52
C LEU A 10 -11.42 -17.03 -1.47
N ARG A 11 -12.24 -17.58 -0.56
CA ARG A 11 -12.35 -19.01 -0.27
C ARG A 11 -11.00 -19.64 0.10
N LEU A 12 -10.23 -18.92 0.93
CA LEU A 12 -8.92 -19.33 1.40
C LEU A 12 -8.92 -19.46 2.92
N ASN A 13 -8.12 -20.38 3.44
CA ASN A 13 -7.89 -20.50 4.89
C ASN A 13 -6.81 -19.54 5.38
N TYR A 14 -5.91 -19.13 4.48
CA TYR A 14 -4.83 -18.18 4.76
C TYR A 14 -4.42 -17.45 3.47
N VAL A 15 -3.72 -16.33 3.64
CA VAL A 15 -2.96 -15.67 2.56
C VAL A 15 -1.48 -15.66 2.91
N ASP A 16 -0.58 -15.79 1.94
CA ASP A 16 0.85 -15.63 2.22
C ASP A 16 1.16 -14.27 2.86
N LEU A 17 0.28 -13.29 2.64
CA LEU A 17 0.57 -11.93 2.98
C LEU A 17 -0.66 -11.04 3.19
N TYR A 18 -0.65 -10.29 4.29
CA TYR A 18 -1.65 -9.29 4.61
C TYR A 18 -1.02 -7.94 4.95
N LEU A 19 -1.65 -6.82 4.58
CA LEU A 19 -1.05 -5.49 4.69
C LEU A 19 -1.94 -4.48 5.42
N LEU A 20 -1.32 -3.57 6.16
CA LEU A 20 -1.94 -2.31 6.59
C LEU A 20 -1.90 -1.34 5.41
N HIS A 21 -3.06 -1.02 4.84
CA HIS A 21 -3.15 -0.33 3.53
C HIS A 21 -2.79 1.16 3.60
N PHE A 22 -3.23 1.86 4.64
CA PHE A 22 -2.88 3.25 4.87
C PHE A 22 -2.57 3.48 6.35
N PRO A 23 -1.66 4.42 6.68
CA PRO A 23 -1.34 4.78 8.06
C PRO A 23 -2.37 5.75 8.67
N VAL A 24 -3.62 5.71 8.21
CA VAL A 24 -4.70 6.62 8.60
C VAL A 24 -5.96 5.80 8.86
N GLY A 25 -6.51 5.92 10.06
CA GLY A 25 -7.76 5.29 10.46
C GLY A 25 -8.94 6.09 10.00
N THR A 26 -9.98 5.37 9.60
CA THR A 26 -11.22 5.94 9.14
C THR A 26 -12.36 5.16 9.75
N ASN A 27 -13.51 5.80 9.92
CA ASN A 27 -14.73 5.09 10.28
C ASN A 27 -14.99 3.90 9.36
N TYR A 28 -15.45 2.80 9.94
CA TYR A 28 -15.85 1.63 9.18
C TYR A 28 -17.16 1.90 8.44
N VAL A 29 -17.16 1.67 7.13
CA VAL A 29 -18.37 1.66 6.30
C VAL A 29 -18.48 0.28 5.67
N GLU A 30 -19.53 -0.45 6.05
CA GLU A 30 -19.72 -1.85 5.66
C GLU A 30 -19.76 -2.00 4.14
N ARG A 31 -19.04 -3.01 3.63
CA ARG A 31 -18.96 -3.37 2.20
C ARG A 31 -18.58 -2.21 1.26
N CYS A 32 -17.88 -1.21 1.78
CA CYS A 32 -17.42 -0.06 1.01
C CYS A 32 -15.91 -0.19 0.72
N LEU A 33 -15.54 -0.29 -0.57
CA LEU A 33 -14.13 -0.33 -0.98
C LEU A 33 -13.46 1.05 -0.90
N VAL A 34 -14.23 2.11 -1.14
CA VAL A 34 -13.79 3.50 -1.06
C VAL A 34 -14.87 4.29 -0.34
N THR A 35 -14.60 4.68 0.90
CA THR A 35 -15.52 5.52 1.66
C THR A 35 -15.71 6.86 0.95
N PRO A 36 -16.95 7.24 0.57
CA PRO A 36 -17.21 8.53 -0.05
C PRO A 36 -16.76 9.68 0.84
N PRO A 37 -16.22 10.78 0.29
CA PRO A 37 -15.73 11.91 1.08
C PRO A 37 -16.76 12.48 2.07
N THR A 38 -18.05 12.42 1.73
CA THR A 38 -19.16 12.87 2.57
C THR A 38 -19.40 12.02 3.81
N MET A 39 -18.95 10.75 3.80
CA MET A 39 -19.08 9.80 4.92
C MET A 39 -17.75 9.53 5.62
N LEU A 40 -16.64 10.05 5.08
CA LEU A 40 -15.30 9.83 5.60
C LEU A 40 -15.09 10.65 6.88
N LYS A 41 -14.81 9.95 7.97
CA LYS A 41 -14.38 10.51 9.25
C LYS A 41 -13.03 9.94 9.59
N LEU A 42 -12.08 10.83 9.89
CA LEU A 42 -10.77 10.43 10.36
C LEU A 42 -10.87 9.98 11.81
N GLU A 43 -10.19 8.88 12.10
CA GLU A 43 -10.06 8.33 13.44
C GLU A 43 -8.59 8.30 13.83
N ASN A 44 -8.32 8.54 15.10
CA ASN A 44 -6.97 8.39 15.62
C ASN A 44 -6.54 6.93 15.49
N SER A 45 -5.35 6.71 14.93
CA SER A 45 -4.78 5.38 14.75
C SER A 45 -3.51 5.23 15.54
N ASP A 46 -3.50 4.31 16.49
CA ASP A 46 -2.27 3.84 17.10
C ASP A 46 -1.65 2.75 16.20
N HIS A 47 -0.57 3.11 15.51
CA HIS A 47 0.14 2.19 14.62
C HIS A 47 0.78 1.01 15.36
N VAL A 48 1.13 1.18 16.64
CA VAL A 48 1.70 0.11 17.47
C VAL A 48 0.61 -0.89 17.84
N GLU A 49 -0.57 -0.42 18.24
CA GLU A 49 -1.71 -1.28 18.52
C GLU A 49 -2.16 -2.05 17.27
N LEU A 50 -2.26 -1.37 16.13
CA LEU A 50 -2.59 -2.00 14.85
C LEU A 50 -1.56 -3.06 14.46
N CYS A 51 -0.27 -2.79 14.65
CA CYS A 51 0.78 -3.78 14.41
C CYS A 51 0.57 -5.03 15.27
N LYS A 52 0.27 -4.90 16.55
CA LYS A 52 -0.03 -6.05 17.44
C LYS A 52 -1.24 -6.85 16.93
N LYS A 53 -2.30 -6.19 16.45
CA LYS A 53 -3.45 -6.86 15.85
C LYS A 53 -3.13 -7.61 14.56
N MET A 54 -2.19 -7.09 13.77
CA MET A 54 -1.68 -7.78 12.59
C MET A 54 -0.86 -9.02 12.97
N GLU A 55 -0.05 -8.93 14.02
CA GLU A 55 0.72 -10.06 14.55
C GLU A 55 -0.18 -11.19 15.08
N GLU A 56 -1.28 -10.84 15.76
CA GLU A 56 -2.30 -11.82 16.18
C GLU A 56 -2.87 -12.61 14.99
N GLN A 57 -2.96 -12.02 13.79
CA GLN A 57 -3.41 -12.73 12.58
C GLN A 57 -2.37 -13.73 12.08
N VAL A 58 -1.08 -13.46 12.28
CA VAL A 58 0.00 -14.40 11.97
C VAL A 58 -0.05 -15.59 12.93
N ASP A 59 -0.14 -15.33 14.23
CA ASP A 59 -0.22 -16.38 15.24
C ASP A 59 -1.47 -17.27 15.05
N ALA A 60 -2.58 -16.68 14.58
CA ALA A 60 -3.80 -17.40 14.24
C ALA A 60 -3.71 -18.20 12.92
N GLY A 61 -2.57 -18.18 12.22
CA GLY A 61 -2.35 -18.90 10.97
C GLY A 61 -3.12 -18.34 9.75
N ARG A 62 -3.70 -17.14 9.87
CA ARG A 62 -4.51 -16.51 8.80
C ARG A 62 -3.64 -15.81 7.76
N THR A 63 -2.42 -15.45 8.14
CA THR A 63 -1.42 -14.98 7.18
C THR A 63 -0.02 -15.44 7.57
N LYS A 64 0.86 -15.66 6.59
CA LYS A 64 2.26 -16.02 6.86
C LYS A 64 3.12 -14.81 7.21
N ALA A 65 2.78 -13.63 6.71
CA ALA A 65 3.55 -12.40 6.94
C ALA A 65 2.69 -11.14 6.85
N ILE A 66 3.15 -10.08 7.52
CA ILE A 66 2.49 -8.77 7.54
C ILE A 66 3.31 -7.73 6.79
N ARG A 67 2.65 -6.74 6.19
CA ARG A 67 3.29 -5.64 5.44
C ARG A 67 2.68 -4.28 5.76
N LEU A 68 3.43 -3.24 5.42
CA LEU A 68 2.99 -1.85 5.49
C LEU A 68 2.78 -1.32 4.07
N SER A 69 1.78 -0.46 3.88
CA SER A 69 1.59 0.29 2.65
C SER A 69 1.36 1.76 2.92
N ASN A 70 1.98 2.63 2.13
CA ASN A 70 1.86 4.09 2.24
C ASN A 70 2.38 4.70 3.57
N PHE A 71 3.20 3.96 4.32
CA PHE A 71 3.83 4.46 5.55
C PHE A 71 5.06 5.31 5.23
N ASN A 72 5.23 6.41 5.94
CA ASN A 72 6.45 7.22 5.88
C ASN A 72 7.52 6.71 6.85
N LYS A 73 8.74 7.25 6.71
CA LYS A 73 9.91 6.90 7.55
C LYS A 73 9.64 6.97 9.04
N LYS A 74 9.01 8.03 9.54
CA LYS A 74 8.73 8.21 10.97
C LYS A 74 7.81 7.11 11.50
N GLN A 75 6.75 6.79 10.75
CA GLN A 75 5.78 5.77 11.14
C GLN A 75 6.41 4.36 11.12
N ILE A 76 7.24 4.06 10.11
CA ILE A 76 7.98 2.80 10.03
C ILE A 76 8.91 2.65 11.23
N VAL A 77 9.67 3.69 11.60
CA VAL A 77 10.55 3.66 12.78
C VAL A 77 9.76 3.36 14.06
N THR A 78 8.57 3.95 14.23
CA THR A 78 7.70 3.67 15.38
C THR A 78 7.29 2.19 15.45
N ILE A 79 6.90 1.60 14.31
CA ILE A 79 6.50 0.20 14.21
C ILE A 79 7.69 -0.72 14.48
N LEU A 80 8.82 -0.50 13.81
CA LEU A 80 10.01 -1.34 13.95
C LEU A 80 10.58 -1.38 15.38
N LYS A 81 10.37 -0.31 16.17
CA LYS A 81 10.75 -0.26 17.58
C LYS A 81 9.84 -1.07 18.50
N SER A 82 8.62 -1.39 18.06
CA SER A 82 7.56 -1.90 18.92
C SER A 82 7.01 -3.27 18.49
N CYS A 83 7.28 -3.70 17.25
CA CYS A 83 6.79 -4.97 16.71
C CYS A 83 7.56 -6.17 17.27
N ARG A 84 6.84 -7.25 17.55
CA ARG A 84 7.40 -8.59 17.78
C ARG A 84 7.71 -9.28 16.45
N ILE A 85 6.85 -9.13 15.45
CA ILE A 85 7.06 -9.67 14.09
C ILE A 85 7.38 -8.49 13.18
N LYS A 86 8.63 -8.42 12.70
CA LYS A 86 9.05 -7.40 11.74
C LYS A 86 8.16 -7.49 10.48
N PRO A 87 7.53 -6.41 10.03
CA PRO A 87 6.86 -6.41 8.74
C PRO A 87 7.81 -6.83 7.62
N ALA A 88 7.31 -7.57 6.63
CA ALA A 88 8.14 -8.16 5.58
C ALA A 88 8.59 -7.13 4.52
N CYS A 89 7.73 -6.16 4.20
CA CYS A 89 8.04 -5.12 3.23
C CYS A 89 7.18 -3.85 3.42
N LEU A 90 7.60 -2.78 2.74
CA LEU A 90 6.83 -1.56 2.52
C LEU A 90 6.36 -1.52 1.06
N GLN A 91 5.05 -1.40 0.82
CA GLN A 91 4.49 -1.16 -0.50
C GLN A 91 4.16 0.33 -0.68
N ILE A 92 4.72 0.99 -1.71
CA ILE A 92 4.57 2.44 -1.95
C ILE A 92 4.54 2.74 -3.46
N GLU A 93 4.01 3.91 -3.84
CA GLU A 93 4.06 4.38 -5.22
C GLU A 93 5.50 4.64 -5.63
N ILE A 94 6.01 3.87 -6.58
CA ILE A 94 7.31 4.14 -7.17
C ILE A 94 7.18 4.03 -8.67
N GLN A 95 7.55 5.08 -9.38
CA GLN A 95 7.60 5.15 -10.84
C GLN A 95 8.69 6.12 -11.28
N VAL A 96 8.97 6.20 -12.59
CA VAL A 96 10.13 6.96 -13.12
C VAL A 96 10.19 8.42 -12.61
N ALA A 97 9.03 9.08 -12.50
CA ALA A 97 8.92 10.45 -11.98
C ALA A 97 8.78 10.55 -10.45
N ILE A 98 8.49 9.44 -9.75
CA ILE A 98 8.32 9.39 -8.29
C ILE A 98 9.16 8.22 -7.75
N GLN A 99 10.47 8.43 -7.61
CA GLN A 99 11.40 7.34 -7.27
C GLN A 99 11.51 7.08 -5.75
N GLN A 100 11.09 8.04 -4.92
CA GLN A 100 11.16 7.96 -3.45
C GLN A 100 12.55 7.57 -2.88
N ARG A 101 13.65 8.04 -3.49
CA ARG A 101 15.02 7.59 -3.20
C ARG A 101 15.37 7.55 -1.70
N GLU A 102 15.07 8.62 -0.95
CA GLU A 102 15.40 8.65 0.49
C GLU A 102 14.69 7.53 1.28
N LEU A 103 13.42 7.27 0.98
CA LEU A 103 12.64 6.24 1.67
C LEU A 103 13.11 4.84 1.26
N VAL A 104 13.42 4.64 -0.03
CA VAL A 104 13.99 3.39 -0.54
C VAL A 104 15.34 3.10 0.12
N ASP A 105 16.24 4.09 0.17
CA ASP A 105 17.55 3.96 0.81
C ASP A 105 17.41 3.67 2.30
N PHE A 106 16.47 4.32 2.98
CA PHE A 106 16.15 4.03 4.38
C PHE A 106 15.69 2.58 4.56
N CYS A 107 14.77 2.10 3.72
CA CYS A 107 14.28 0.72 3.78
C CYS A 107 15.40 -0.30 3.54
N HIS A 108 16.24 -0.10 2.52
CA HIS A 108 17.39 -0.97 2.24
C HIS A 108 18.39 -1.01 3.40
N LYS A 109 18.72 0.13 4.01
CA LYS A 109 19.63 0.21 5.18
C LYS A 109 19.10 -0.53 6.42
N ASN A 110 17.81 -0.82 6.48
CA ASN A 110 17.16 -1.49 7.60
C ASN A 110 16.66 -2.90 7.22
N ASP A 111 17.20 -3.51 6.15
CA ASP A 111 16.79 -4.82 5.63
C ASP A 111 15.27 -4.93 5.47
N PHE A 112 14.65 -3.90 4.90
CA PHE A 112 13.22 -3.81 4.69
C PHE A 112 12.94 -3.71 3.21
N VAL A 113 12.28 -4.73 2.66
CA VAL A 113 12.01 -4.81 1.22
C VAL A 113 11.03 -3.72 0.80
N VAL A 114 11.23 -3.14 -0.38
CA VAL A 114 10.30 -2.19 -0.98
C VAL A 114 9.57 -2.83 -2.15
N VAL A 115 8.26 -2.66 -2.22
CA VAL A 115 7.40 -3.11 -3.31
C VAL A 115 6.77 -1.89 -3.97
N ALA A 116 7.03 -1.69 -5.25
CA ALA A 116 6.42 -0.62 -6.03
C ALA A 116 4.98 -0.99 -6.39
N TYR A 117 4.00 -0.14 -6.04
CA TYR A 117 2.74 -0.09 -6.77
C TYR A 117 2.80 1.01 -7.83
N SER A 118 1.94 0.88 -8.85
CA SER A 118 1.90 1.79 -10.00
C SER A 118 3.25 2.04 -10.71
N PRO A 119 4.08 1.01 -10.94
CA PRO A 119 5.41 1.19 -11.55
C PRO A 119 5.39 1.82 -12.95
N LEU A 120 4.26 1.69 -13.66
CA LEU A 120 4.03 2.26 -14.99
C LEU A 120 3.16 3.54 -14.96
N ALA A 121 3.12 4.24 -13.82
CA ALA A 121 2.37 5.49 -13.62
C ALA A 121 0.86 5.38 -13.88
N SER A 122 0.25 4.26 -13.49
CA SER A 122 -1.21 4.05 -13.49
C SER A 122 -1.96 4.50 -14.76
N PRO A 123 -1.70 3.95 -15.96
CA PRO A 123 -2.36 4.39 -17.20
C PRO A 123 -3.90 4.32 -17.14
N GLY A 124 -4.46 3.44 -16.30
CA GLY A 124 -5.90 3.31 -16.07
C GLY A 124 -6.49 4.18 -14.96
N TYR A 125 -5.74 5.13 -14.38
CA TYR A 125 -6.21 5.91 -13.22
C TYR A 125 -7.48 6.72 -13.52
N ASN A 126 -7.57 7.38 -14.68
CA ASN A 126 -8.79 8.11 -15.05
C ASN A 126 -9.99 7.17 -15.25
N ASN A 127 -9.78 5.96 -15.80
CA ASN A 127 -10.85 4.96 -15.88
C ASN A 127 -11.36 4.60 -14.49
N PHE A 128 -10.46 4.38 -13.53
CA PHE A 128 -10.84 4.15 -12.14
C PHE A 128 -11.62 5.33 -11.55
N LEU A 129 -11.15 6.58 -11.72
CA LEU A 129 -11.87 7.77 -11.25
C LEU A 129 -13.30 7.82 -11.78
N HIS A 130 -13.50 7.53 -13.06
CA HIS A 130 -14.83 7.48 -13.66
C HIS A 130 -15.72 6.39 -13.04
N THR A 131 -15.17 5.21 -12.72
CA THR A 131 -15.95 4.15 -12.04
C THR A 131 -16.45 4.54 -10.65
N ILE A 132 -15.77 5.49 -9.99
CA ILE A 132 -16.16 6.00 -8.67
C ILE A 132 -16.84 7.38 -8.76
N GLY A 133 -17.29 7.81 -9.94
CA GLY A 133 -18.05 9.05 -10.14
C GLY A 133 -17.22 10.33 -10.06
N HIS A 134 -15.89 10.23 -10.16
CA HIS A 134 -14.99 11.37 -10.16
C HIS A 134 -14.59 11.77 -11.60
N GLU A 135 -14.32 13.06 -11.80
CA GLU A 135 -13.76 13.57 -13.05
C GLU A 135 -12.31 13.08 -13.23
N GLY A 136 -11.92 12.89 -14.49
CA GLY A 136 -10.54 12.56 -14.83
C GLY A 136 -9.60 13.71 -14.52
N LYS A 137 -8.32 13.38 -14.30
CA LYS A 137 -7.26 14.37 -14.09
C LYS A 137 -6.36 14.46 -15.32
N GLU A 138 -5.76 15.62 -15.52
CA GLU A 138 -4.63 15.74 -16.43
C GLU A 138 -3.41 15.06 -15.80
N LEU A 139 -2.95 13.97 -16.41
CA LEU A 139 -1.84 13.16 -15.91
C LEU A 139 -0.72 13.13 -16.95
N PRO A 140 0.56 13.16 -16.51
CA PRO A 140 1.68 12.91 -17.40
C PRO A 140 1.54 11.55 -18.09
N LYS A 141 1.62 11.53 -19.42
CA LYS A 141 1.62 10.30 -20.22
C LYS A 141 3.00 9.63 -20.15
N MET A 142 3.35 9.05 -19.01
CA MET A 142 4.70 8.54 -18.76
C MET A 142 5.15 7.48 -19.78
N LEU A 143 4.25 6.59 -20.23
CA LEU A 143 4.56 5.62 -21.28
C LEU A 143 4.81 6.25 -22.67
N GLN A 144 4.44 7.52 -22.85
CA GLN A 144 4.69 8.30 -24.07
C GLN A 144 5.82 9.31 -23.90
N ASN A 145 6.47 9.33 -22.74
CA ASN A 145 7.59 10.24 -22.48
C ASN A 145 8.73 9.97 -23.47
N PRO A 146 9.24 11.00 -24.17
CA PRO A 146 10.23 10.82 -25.22
C PRO A 146 11.55 10.24 -24.71
N VAL A 147 11.98 10.61 -23.50
CA VAL A 147 13.20 10.08 -22.88
C VAL A 147 13.03 8.60 -22.55
N ILE A 148 11.87 8.20 -22.01
CA ILE A 148 11.58 6.78 -21.74
C ILE A 148 11.60 5.96 -23.03
N LYS A 149 10.96 6.46 -24.11
CA LYS A 149 10.96 5.80 -25.41
C LYS A 149 12.36 5.66 -26.01
N GLN A 150 13.14 6.75 -25.98
CA GLN A 150 14.51 6.74 -26.49
C GLN A 150 15.39 5.73 -25.73
N ILE A 151 15.25 5.62 -24.40
CA ILE A 151 15.97 4.62 -23.62
C ILE A 151 15.50 3.20 -23.97
N ALA A 152 14.20 3.00 -24.19
CA ALA A 152 13.66 1.70 -24.56
C ALA A 152 14.23 1.17 -25.90
N GLU A 153 14.45 2.05 -26.87
CA GLU A 153 15.05 1.70 -28.18
C GLU A 153 16.53 1.27 -28.07
N ILE A 154 17.24 1.67 -27.02
CA ILE A 154 18.66 1.29 -26.82
C ILE A 154 18.78 -0.15 -26.29
N ILE A 155 17.77 -0.64 -25.59
CA ILE A 155 17.81 -1.91 -24.85
C ILE A 155 17.06 -3.06 -25.54
N THR A 156 16.49 -2.82 -26.72
CA THR A 156 15.80 -3.80 -27.58
C THR A 156 16.55 -4.01 -28.87
#